data_AF-A0A730JXV3-F1
#
_entry.id   AF-A0A730JXV3-F1
#
_cell.length_a   1.000
_cell.length_b   1.000
_cell.length_c   1.000
_cell.angle_alpha   90.00
_cell.angle_beta   90.00
_cell.angle_gamma   90.00
#
_symmetry.space_group_name_H-M   'P 1'
#
loop_
_entity.id
_entity.type
_entity.pdbx_description
1 polymer ?
#
loop_
_entity_poly.entity_id
_entity_poly.type
_entity_poly.pdbx_seq_one_letter_code
_entity_poly.pdbx_strand_id
1 'polypeptide(L)'
;MKYYNLIILTLLFFGNYSYSMEFKVAPSDNFDGVIYYTLHIEDAHRIRNVDIALEGNSNNVTVRQYYNFSCGWGEAFGVRLGMSSATEDGVLIFDNIYALDGQLNILFAKSYSRMENKWIDPINLNSSVCNRMGGA
;
A
#
# COMPACT_ATOMS: atom_id res chain seq x y z
N MET A 1 -19.35 -36.62 30.26
CA MET A 1 -19.34 -35.19 29.89
C MET A 1 -18.17 -34.48 30.60
N LYS A 2 -16.93 -34.63 30.12
CA LYS A 2 -15.74 -34.00 30.73
C LYS A 2 -14.80 -33.31 29.73
N TYR A 3 -15.10 -33.38 28.43
CA TYR A 3 -14.19 -32.93 27.37
C TYR A 3 -14.65 -31.68 26.60
N TYR A 4 -15.91 -31.25 26.76
CA TYR A 4 -16.43 -30.07 26.04
C TYR A 4 -15.79 -28.75 26.52
N ASN A 5 -15.46 -28.62 27.82
CA ASN A 5 -14.87 -27.39 28.35
C ASN A 5 -13.41 -27.16 27.92
N LEU A 6 -12.68 -28.20 27.52
CA LEU A 6 -11.31 -28.08 27.05
C LEU A 6 -11.23 -27.58 25.59
N ILE A 7 -12.24 -27.90 24.77
CA ILE A 7 -12.29 -27.49 23.36
C ILE A 7 -12.60 -26.00 23.22
N ILE A 8 -13.43 -25.45 24.12
CA ILE A 8 -13.76 -24.02 24.13
C ILE A 8 -12.54 -23.18 24.53
N LEU A 9 -11.70 -23.69 25.44
CA LEU A 9 -10.50 -22.98 25.87
C LEU A 9 -9.43 -22.93 24.78
N THR A 10 -9.23 -24.01 24.00
CA THR A 10 -8.26 -24.01 22.90
C THR A 10 -8.68 -23.11 21.74
N LEU A 11 -9.98 -23.00 21.44
CA LEU A 11 -10.49 -22.09 20.40
C LEU A 11 -10.25 -20.60 20.73
N LEU A 12 -10.12 -20.22 22.00
CA LEU A 12 -9.84 -18.84 22.41
C LEU A 12 -8.36 -18.44 22.27
N PHE A 13 -7.44 -19.41 22.20
CA PHE A 13 -6.00 -19.13 22.02
C PHE A 13 -5.54 -19.14 20.55
N PHE A 14 -6.36 -19.66 19.63
CA PHE A 14 -6.12 -19.56 18.17
C PHE A 14 -6.92 -18.42 17.53
N GLY A 15 -7.26 -17.39 18.32
CA GLY A 15 -7.64 -16.10 17.77
C GLY A 15 -6.46 -15.58 16.96
N ASN A 16 -6.43 -15.92 15.67
CA ASN A 16 -5.46 -15.42 14.73
C ASN A 16 -5.37 -13.91 14.95
N TYR A 17 -4.18 -13.42 15.29
CA TYR A 17 -3.90 -12.00 15.20
C TYR A 17 -4.16 -11.63 13.74
N SER A 18 -5.34 -11.09 13.46
CA SER A 18 -5.63 -10.46 12.18
C SER A 18 -4.74 -9.23 12.13
N TYR A 19 -3.52 -9.40 11.63
CA TYR A 19 -2.62 -8.30 11.32
C TYR A 19 -3.23 -7.54 10.15
N SER A 20 -4.01 -6.51 10.49
CA SER A 20 -4.55 -5.57 9.52
C SER A 20 -3.55 -4.43 9.38
N MET A 21 -2.95 -4.28 8.21
CA MET A 21 -2.21 -3.08 7.85
C MET A 21 -3.19 -2.07 7.26
N GLU A 22 -3.24 -0.88 7.84
CA GLU A 22 -4.09 0.21 7.38
C GLU A 22 -3.25 1.23 6.60
N PHE A 23 -3.81 1.73 5.49
CA PHE A 23 -3.20 2.77 4.68
C PHE A 23 -4.14 3.96 4.61
N LYS A 24 -3.64 5.13 4.98
CA LYS A 24 -4.37 6.41 4.92
C LYS A 24 -3.51 7.44 4.22
N VAL A 25 -4.08 8.12 3.23
CA VAL A 25 -3.41 9.27 2.61
C VAL A 25 -4.05 10.55 3.10
N ALA A 26 -3.23 11.50 3.55
CA ALA A 26 -3.69 12.80 4.03
C ALA A 26 -2.76 13.90 3.49
N PRO A 27 -3.28 15.12 3.27
CA PRO A 27 -2.42 16.28 3.05
C PRO A 27 -1.61 16.55 4.33
N SER A 28 -0.31 16.78 4.19
CA SER A 28 0.61 17.00 5.32
C SER A 28 0.87 18.48 5.58
N ASP A 29 1.14 19.25 4.54
CA ASP A 29 1.36 20.70 4.60
C ASP A 29 0.95 21.38 3.28
N ASN A 30 0.64 22.68 3.35
CA ASN A 30 0.46 23.53 2.17
C ASN A 30 1.46 24.69 2.25
N PHE A 31 2.38 24.75 1.29
CA PHE A 31 3.37 25.82 1.21
C PHE A 31 3.32 26.45 -0.18
N ASP A 32 3.06 27.76 -0.23
CA ASP A 32 3.01 28.54 -1.47
C ASP A 32 2.06 27.96 -2.54
N GLY A 33 0.93 27.39 -2.10
CA GLY A 33 -0.07 26.76 -2.98
C GLY A 33 0.26 25.33 -3.41
N VAL A 34 1.41 24.78 -3.01
CA VAL A 34 1.78 23.37 -3.21
C VAL A 34 1.27 22.55 -2.02
N ILE A 35 0.41 21.57 -2.30
CA ILE A 35 -0.11 20.63 -1.30
C ILE A 35 0.79 19.40 -1.26
N TYR A 36 1.35 19.10 -0.11
CA TYR A 36 2.11 17.86 0.12
C TYR A 36 1.18 16.79 0.68
N TYR A 37 1.46 15.54 0.34
CA TYR A 37 0.69 14.39 0.82
C TYR A 37 1.61 13.40 1.54
N THR A 38 1.08 12.77 2.57
CA THR A 38 1.74 11.70 3.29
C THR A 38 0.85 10.46 3.29
N LEU A 39 1.45 9.32 2.98
CA LEU A 39 0.88 8.00 3.18
C LEU A 39 1.25 7.54 4.59
N HIS A 40 0.24 7.51 5.45
CA HIS A 40 0.29 6.91 6.78
C HIS A 40 0.01 5.40 6.65
N ILE A 41 0.93 4.61 7.16
CA ILE A 41 0.87 3.15 7.15
C ILE A 41 0.95 2.70 8.59
N GLU A 42 -0.08 2.01 9.05
CA GLU A 42 -0.21 1.60 10.44
C GLU A 42 -0.47 0.11 10.54
N ASP A 43 0.22 -0.55 11.46
CA ASP A 43 -0.21 -1.83 12.01
C ASP A 43 -0.44 -1.69 13.52
N ALA A 44 -0.90 -2.75 14.17
CA ALA A 44 -1.26 -2.73 15.59
C ALA A 44 -0.16 -2.20 16.55
N HIS A 45 1.11 -2.13 16.14
CA HIS A 45 2.22 -1.73 17.01
C HIS A 45 3.16 -0.70 16.37
N ARG A 46 3.03 -0.40 15.07
CA ARG A 46 4.00 0.41 14.31
C ARG A 46 3.30 1.35 13.37
N ILE A 47 3.94 2.50 13.17
CA ILE A 47 3.53 3.52 12.21
C ILE A 47 4.71 3.82 11.31
N ARG A 48 4.46 3.95 10.01
CA ARG A 48 5.39 4.46 9.02
C ARG A 48 4.70 5.52 8.17
N ASN A 49 5.39 6.65 8.00
CA ASN A 49 4.97 7.71 7.11
C ASN A 49 5.86 7.69 5.86
N VAL A 50 5.24 7.85 4.70
CA VAL A 50 5.94 7.98 3.42
C VAL A 50 5.45 9.25 2.74
N ASP A 51 6.37 10.15 2.43
CA ASP A 51 6.04 11.34 1.65
C ASP A 51 5.68 10.94 0.22
N ILE A 52 4.58 11.50 -0.26
CA ILE A 52 4.05 11.21 -1.58
C ILE A 52 4.39 12.38 -2.50
N ALA A 53 5.27 12.11 -3.46
CA ALA A 53 5.55 13.05 -4.54
C ALA A 53 4.35 13.11 -5.49
N LEU A 54 3.81 14.30 -5.69
CA LEU A 54 2.81 14.54 -6.75
C LEU A 54 3.52 14.54 -8.10
N GLU A 55 2.86 13.95 -9.10
CA GLU A 55 3.40 13.87 -10.46
C GLU A 55 2.65 14.80 -11.42
N GLY A 56 3.41 15.47 -12.30
CA GLY A 56 2.89 16.52 -13.17
C GLY A 56 2.30 17.68 -12.38
N ASN A 57 1.12 18.14 -12.80
CA ASN A 57 0.33 19.16 -12.09
C ASN A 57 -0.81 18.52 -11.29
N SER A 58 -0.64 17.27 -10.83
CA SER A 58 -1.62 16.63 -9.96
C SER A 58 -1.75 17.41 -8.65
N ASN A 59 -2.97 17.54 -8.15
CA ASN A 59 -3.28 18.18 -6.87
C ASN A 59 -4.14 17.28 -5.97
N ASN A 60 -4.22 16.00 -6.31
CA ASN A 60 -4.99 15.01 -5.59
C ASN A 60 -4.19 13.71 -5.46
N VAL A 61 -4.49 12.99 -4.39
CA VAL A 61 -4.03 11.61 -4.19
C VAL A 61 -5.18 10.84 -3.57
N THR A 62 -5.44 9.65 -4.08
CA THR A 62 -6.56 8.82 -3.63
C THR A 62 -6.12 7.37 -3.53
N VAL A 63 -6.52 6.68 -2.48
CA VAL A 63 -6.34 5.22 -2.42
C VAL A 63 -7.29 4.57 -3.42
N ARG A 64 -6.77 3.73 -4.31
CA ARG A 64 -7.53 3.07 -5.38
C ARG A 64 -7.67 1.57 -5.18
N GLN A 65 -6.68 0.94 -4.56
CA GLN A 65 -6.63 -0.52 -4.42
C GLN A 65 -5.70 -0.91 -3.29
N TYR A 66 -6.02 -2.00 -2.61
CA TYR A 66 -5.15 -2.66 -1.65
C TYR A 66 -4.66 -3.98 -2.26
N TYR A 67 -3.47 -4.39 -1.88
CA TYR A 67 -2.85 -5.63 -2.32
C TYR A 67 -2.46 -6.47 -1.11
N ASN A 68 -2.58 -7.79 -1.28
CA ASN A 68 -1.89 -8.76 -0.44
C ASN A 68 -1.02 -9.64 -1.34
N PHE A 69 0.23 -9.83 -0.97
CA PHE A 69 1.20 -10.64 -1.68
C PHE A 69 1.66 -11.77 -0.76
N SER A 70 1.51 -13.00 -1.22
CA SER A 70 2.05 -14.17 -0.53
C SER A 70 3.40 -14.52 -1.15
N CYS A 71 4.47 -14.17 -0.44
CA CYS A 71 5.84 -14.39 -0.87
C CYS A 71 6.44 -15.61 -0.16
N GLY A 72 7.46 -16.23 -0.76
CA GLY A 72 8.09 -17.43 -0.17
C GLY A 72 8.72 -17.18 1.22
N TRP A 73 8.98 -15.93 1.57
CA TRP A 73 9.53 -15.52 2.88
C TRP A 73 8.46 -14.95 3.84
N GLY A 74 7.21 -14.84 3.42
CA GLY A 74 6.12 -14.28 4.24
C GLY A 74 5.13 -13.42 3.44
N GLU A 75 4.24 -12.74 4.15
CA GLU A 75 3.24 -11.86 3.54
C GLU A 75 3.78 -10.43 3.36
N ALA A 76 3.29 -9.76 2.32
CA ALA A 76 3.50 -8.34 2.08
C ALA A 76 2.18 -7.66 1.74
N PHE A 77 2.02 -6.41 2.18
CA PHE A 77 0.80 -5.65 1.98
C PHE A 77 1.11 -4.41 1.16
N GLY A 78 0.21 -4.04 0.27
CA GLY A 78 0.42 -2.89 -0.59
C GLY A 78 -0.80 -2.05 -0.82
N VAL A 79 -0.56 -0.86 -1.36
CA VAL A 79 -1.58 0.12 -1.71
C VAL A 79 -1.25 0.74 -3.06
N ARG A 80 -2.28 0.93 -3.89
CA ARG A 80 -2.24 1.76 -5.09
C ARG A 80 -2.82 3.12 -4.77
N LEU A 81 -2.05 4.16 -4.99
CA LEU A 81 -2.47 5.55 -4.95
C LEU A 81 -2.65 6.06 -6.37
N GLY A 82 -3.82 6.62 -6.68
CA GLY A 82 -4.11 7.27 -7.95
C GLY A 82 -4.06 8.79 -7.81
N MET A 83 -3.43 9.42 -8.81
CA MET A 83 -3.35 10.87 -8.99
C MET A 83 -3.77 11.23 -10.41
N SER A 84 -4.28 12.44 -10.62
CA SER A 84 -4.62 12.93 -11.96
C SER A 84 -4.12 14.34 -12.18
N SER A 85 -3.45 14.56 -13.32
CA SER A 85 -3.01 15.86 -13.80
C SER A 85 -3.79 16.20 -15.08
N ALA A 86 -4.47 17.34 -15.09
CA ALA A 86 -5.02 17.88 -16.33
C ALA A 86 -3.90 18.45 -17.21
N THR A 87 -3.90 18.11 -18.49
CA THR A 87 -2.96 18.61 -19.51
C THR A 87 -3.74 19.09 -20.73
N GLU A 88 -3.09 19.79 -21.66
CA GLU A 88 -3.72 20.22 -22.92
C GLU A 88 -4.22 19.03 -23.76
N ASP A 89 -3.50 17.91 -23.71
CA ASP A 89 -3.80 16.67 -24.45
C ASP A 89 -4.81 15.75 -23.74
N GLY A 90 -5.30 16.15 -22.57
CA GLY A 90 -6.24 15.38 -21.75
C GLY A 90 -5.74 15.10 -20.34
N VAL A 91 -6.40 14.18 -19.64
CA VAL A 91 -6.04 13.83 -18.25
C VAL A 91 -4.95 12.75 -18.25
N LEU A 92 -3.80 13.08 -17.68
CA LEU A 92 -2.76 12.12 -17.37
C LEU A 92 -2.99 11.56 -15.97
N ILE A 93 -2.97 10.23 -15.83
CA ILE A 93 -3.20 9.54 -14.57
C ILE A 93 -1.91 8.88 -14.13
N PHE A 94 -1.60 9.01 -12.85
CA PHE A 94 -0.46 8.37 -12.22
C PHE A 94 -0.93 7.39 -11.16
N ASP A 95 -0.47 6.15 -11.23
CA ASP A 95 -0.73 5.10 -10.26
C ASP A 95 0.59 4.76 -9.55
N ASN A 96 0.68 5.11 -8.28
CA ASN A 96 1.80 4.81 -7.41
C ASN A 96 1.49 3.56 -6.58
N ILE A 97 2.34 2.53 -6.67
CA ILE A 97 2.20 1.31 -5.90
C ILE A 97 3.31 1.27 -4.84
N TYR A 98 2.90 1.10 -3.59
CA TYR A 98 3.79 0.83 -2.47
C TYR A 98 3.47 -0.56 -1.92
N ALA A 99 4.49 -1.36 -1.62
CA ALA A 99 4.34 -2.64 -0.92
C ALA A 99 5.37 -2.76 0.20
N LEU A 100 4.94 -3.29 1.34
CA LEU A 100 5.72 -3.37 2.57
C LEU A 100 5.62 -4.75 3.19
N ASP A 101 6.67 -5.17 3.90
CA ASP A 101 6.62 -6.37 4.72
C ASP A 101 5.86 -6.14 6.03
N GLY A 102 5.66 -7.22 6.79
CA GLY A 102 5.10 -7.16 8.14
C GLY A 102 5.99 -6.46 9.17
N GLN A 103 7.04 -5.72 8.78
CA GLN A 103 7.82 -4.80 9.62
C GLN A 103 7.72 -3.35 9.14
N LEU A 104 6.81 -3.06 8.20
CA LEU A 104 6.68 -1.79 7.51
C LEU A 104 7.96 -1.40 6.75
N ASN A 105 8.82 -2.34 6.35
CA ASN A 105 9.90 -2.04 5.41
C ASN A 105 9.33 -1.95 4.00
N ILE A 106 9.68 -0.89 3.26
CA ILE A 106 9.26 -0.74 1.87
C ILE A 106 10.04 -1.77 1.04
N LEU A 107 9.31 -2.68 0.40
CA LEU A 107 9.83 -3.69 -0.51
C LEU A 107 9.76 -3.22 -1.96
N PHE A 108 8.75 -2.42 -2.27
CA PHE A 108 8.47 -1.95 -3.61
C PHE A 108 7.84 -0.55 -3.53
N ALA A 109 8.32 0.35 -4.38
CA ALA A 109 7.73 1.65 -4.62
C ALA A 109 7.94 1.97 -6.10
N LYS A 110 6.85 2.14 -6.86
CA LYS A 110 6.94 2.47 -8.28
C LYS A 110 5.71 3.22 -8.76
N SER A 111 5.96 4.20 -9.62
CA SER A 111 4.94 4.96 -10.33
C SER A 111 4.71 4.44 -11.74
N TYR A 112 3.47 4.56 -12.20
CA TYR A 112 3.02 4.26 -13.55
C TYR A 112 2.15 5.39 -14.08
N SER A 113 2.54 5.98 -15.21
CA SER A 113 1.73 6.97 -15.92
C SER A 113 0.88 6.32 -17.00
N ARG A 114 -0.38 6.75 -17.17
CA ARG A 114 -1.28 6.31 -18.25
C ARG A 114 -2.25 7.41 -18.67
N MET A 115 -2.66 7.36 -19.93
CA MET A 115 -3.72 8.22 -20.46
C MET A 115 -5.10 7.54 -20.46
N GLU A 116 -5.14 6.21 -20.52
CA GLU A 116 -6.40 5.45 -20.49
C GLU A 116 -6.93 5.31 -19.06
N ASN A 117 -8.25 5.29 -18.89
CA ASN A 117 -8.89 5.17 -17.57
C ASN A 117 -8.86 3.75 -16.97
N LYS A 118 -8.58 2.72 -17.77
CA LYS A 118 -8.54 1.34 -17.29
C LYS A 118 -7.19 1.02 -16.67
N TRP A 119 -7.21 0.60 -15.42
CA TRP A 119 -6.03 0.07 -14.74
C TRP A 119 -5.84 -1.42 -15.02
N ILE A 120 -4.59 -1.82 -15.22
CA ILE A 120 -4.15 -3.22 -15.30
C ILE A 120 -2.90 -3.34 -14.45
N ASP A 121 -2.90 -4.29 -13.51
CA ASP A 121 -1.72 -4.52 -12.69
C ASP A 121 -0.51 -4.92 -13.56
N PRO A 122 0.70 -4.42 -13.28
CA PRO A 122 1.90 -4.82 -13.99
C PRO A 122 2.09 -6.34 -13.95
N ILE A 123 2.37 -6.95 -15.10
CA ILE A 123 2.47 -8.42 -15.25
C ILE A 123 3.41 -9.06 -14.21
N ASN A 124 4.51 -8.38 -13.91
CA ASN A 124 5.54 -8.86 -12.99
C ASN A 124 5.43 -8.26 -11.58
N LEU A 125 4.27 -7.70 -11.19
CA LEU A 125 4.11 -7.02 -9.89
C LEU A 125 4.42 -7.96 -8.73
N ASN A 126 3.80 -9.15 -8.69
CA ASN A 126 4.01 -10.12 -7.61
C ASN A 126 5.49 -10.53 -7.51
N SER A 127 6.11 -10.87 -8.63
CA SER A 127 7.54 -11.21 -8.64
C SER A 127 8.43 -10.03 -8.23
N SER A 128 8.07 -8.79 -8.58
CA SER A 128 8.86 -7.60 -8.22
C SER A 128 8.79 -7.29 -6.72
N VAL A 129 7.66 -7.59 -6.07
CA VAL A 129 7.48 -7.45 -4.62
C VAL A 129 8.14 -8.61 -3.87
N CYS A 130 7.93 -9.85 -4.33
CA CYS A 130 8.34 -11.05 -3.60
C CYS A 130 9.79 -11.46 -3.85
N ASN A 131 10.35 -11.18 -5.03
CA ASN A 131 11.76 -11.39 -5.27
C ASN A 131 12.48 -10.19 -4.70
N ARG A 132 12.83 -10.26 -3.41
CA ARG A 132 13.84 -9.37 -2.84
C ARG A 132 15.03 -9.48 -3.78
N MET A 133 15.28 -8.46 -4.60
CA MET A 133 16.61 -8.29 -5.15
C MET A 133 17.48 -8.17 -3.91
N GLY A 134 18.16 -9.27 -3.56
CA GLY A 134 19.12 -9.25 -2.47
C GLY A 134 20.07 -8.12 -2.81
N GLY A 135 19.99 -7.04 -2.03
CA GLY A 135 21.00 -6.01 -2.06
C GLY A 135 22.31 -6.72 -1.78
N ALA A 136 23.17 -6.78 -2.79
CA ALA A 136 24.58 -6.98 -2.60
C ALA A 136 25.16 -5.78 -1.84
#